data_AF-A0A7C5K496-F1
#
_entry.id   AF-A0A7C5K496-F1
#
_cell.length_a   1.000
_cell.length_b   1.000
_cell.length_c   1.000
_cell.angle_alpha   90.00
_cell.angle_beta   90.00
_cell.angle_gamma   90.00
#
_symmetry.space_group_name_H-M   'P 1'
#
loop_
_entity.id
_entity.type
_entity.pdbx_description
1 polymer ?
#
loop_
_entity_poly.entity_id
_entity_poly.type
_entity_poly.pdbx_seq_one_letter_code
_entity_poly.pdbx_strand_id
1 'polypeptide(L)' 'MLCPICGGQMRLISLIEDDEIIEKILRHLDLWEGRARPTERAPPPPLELGYIREPFYDDTPFGPEAYAE' A
#
# COMPACT_ATOMS: atom_id res chain seq x y z
N MET A 1 -14.77 8.34 -14.74
CA MET A 1 -13.50 9.11 -14.75
C MET A 1 -13.54 10.08 -15.92
N LEU A 2 -13.26 11.36 -15.68
CA LEU A 2 -13.17 12.39 -16.73
C LEU A 2 -11.71 12.83 -16.87
N CYS A 3 -11.27 13.14 -18.08
CA CYS A 3 -9.94 13.67 -18.34
C CYS A 3 -9.82 15.07 -17.71
N PRO A 4 -8.79 15.34 -16.89
CA PRO A 4 -8.64 16.66 -16.24
C PRO A 4 -8.28 17.78 -17.23
N ILE A 5 -7.80 17.45 -18.43
CA ILE A 5 -7.39 18.43 -19.45
C ILE A 5 -8.58 18.86 -20.32
N CYS A 6 -9.43 17.91 -20.71
CA CYS A 6 -10.50 18.16 -21.69
C CYS A 6 -11.92 17.83 -21.22
N GLY A 7 -12.10 17.27 -20.01
CA GLY A 7 -13.40 16.90 -19.46
C GLY A 7 -14.08 15.69 -20.11
N GLY A 8 -13.44 15.06 -21.11
CA GLY A 8 -13.98 13.89 -21.80
C GLY A 8 -14.00 12.63 -20.93
N GLN A 9 -14.89 11.69 -21.24
CA GLN A 9 -15.00 10.42 -20.51
C GLN A 9 -13.80 9.52 -20.81
N MET A 10 -13.00 9.19 -19.80
CA MET A 10 -11.89 8.24 -19.94
C MET A 10 -12.41 6.80 -19.99
N ARG A 11 -11.80 5.98 -20.85
CA ARG A 11 -12.14 4.57 -21.05
C ARG A 11 -10.86 3.75 -21.23
N LEU A 12 -10.86 2.53 -20.70
CA LEU A 12 -9.83 1.54 -20.99
C LEU A 12 -10.11 0.96 -22.38
N ILE A 13 -9.13 1.08 -23.30
CA ILE A 13 -9.31 0.67 -24.71
C ILE A 13 -8.67 -0.71 -24.95
N SER A 14 -7.52 -0.97 -24.31
CA SER A 14 -6.80 -2.23 -24.42
C SER A 14 -5.85 -2.42 -23.23
N LEU A 15 -5.47 -3.67 -22.98
CA LEU A 15 -4.30 -4.01 -22.17
C LEU A 15 -3.18 -4.48 -23.10
N ILE A 16 -1.93 -4.13 -22.74
CA ILE A 16 -0.73 -4.51 -23.48
C ILE A 16 0.12 -5.35 -22.53
N GLU A 17 0.49 -6.56 -22.94
CA GLU A 17 1.29 -7.51 -22.14
C GLU A 17 2.68 -7.77 -22.73
N ASP A 18 2.96 -7.26 -23.93
CA ASP A 18 4.26 -7.42 -24.59
C ASP A 18 5.25 -6.37 -24.04
N ASP A 19 6.29 -6.85 -23.34
CA ASP A 19 7.31 -6.02 -22.71
C ASP A 19 8.03 -5.08 -23.68
N GLU A 20 8.32 -5.54 -24.91
CA GLU A 20 9.02 -4.71 -25.89
C GLU A 20 8.15 -3.56 -26.39
N ILE A 21 6.84 -3.81 -26.55
CA ILE A 21 5.89 -2.78 -26.93
C ILE A 21 5.69 -1.78 -25.79
N ILE A 22 5.57 -2.26 -24.55
CA ILE A 22 5.46 -1.41 -23.36
C ILE A 22 6.68 -0.49 -23.26
N GLU A 23 7.90 -1.02 -23.41
CA GLU A 23 9.12 -0.21 -23.38
C GLU A 23 9.14 0.86 -24.49
N LYS A 24 8.77 0.50 -25.73
CA LYS A 24 8.73 1.44 -26.86
C LYS A 24 7.76 2.60 -26.60
N ILE A 25 6.56 2.31 -26.06
CA ILE A 25 5.56 3.33 -25.75
C ILE A 25 6.06 4.26 -24.64
N LEU A 26 6.57 3.69 -23.54
CA LEU A 26 7.05 4.47 -22.40
C LEU A 26 8.24 5.36 -22.78
N ARG A 27 9.18 4.86 -23.62
CA ARG A 27 10.28 5.67 -24.15
C ARG A 27 9.80 6.82 -25.04
N HIS A 28 8.78 6.59 -25.87
CA HIS A 28 8.22 7.65 -26.72
C HIS A 28 7.57 8.77 -25.90
N LEU A 29 6.98 8.43 -24.75
CA LEU A 29 6.35 9.37 -23.84
C LEU A 29 7.33 10.01 -22.83
N ASP A 30 8.62 9.64 -22.88
CA ASP A 30 9.64 10.02 -21.88
C ASP A 30 9.28 9.57 -20.43
N LEU A 31 8.53 8.47 -20.33
CA LEU A 31 8.09 7.85 -19.06
C LEU A 31 8.90 6.59 -18.70
N TRP A 32 9.92 6.25 -19.51
CA TRP A 32 10.75 5.08 -19.25
C TRP A 32 11.78 5.39 -18.17
N GLU A 33 11.45 5.07 -16.92
CA GLU A 33 12.35 5.25 -15.76
C GLU A 33 13.44 4.15 -15.65
N GLY A 34 13.52 3.25 -16.64
CA GLY A 34 14.38 2.06 -16.61
C GLY A 34 13.90 1.02 -15.60
N ARG A 35 14.67 -0.06 -15.40
CA ARG A 35 14.47 -0.91 -14.22
C ARG A 35 14.74 -0.02 -13.03
N ALA A 36 13.68 0.40 -12.36
CA ALA A 36 13.75 1.19 -11.13
C ALA A 36 14.91 0.65 -10.29
N ARG A 37 15.85 1.54 -9.93
CA ARG A 37 16.74 1.27 -8.79
C ARG A 37 15.84 0.72 -7.69
N PRO A 38 16.27 -0.33 -6.94
CA PRO A 38 15.48 -0.84 -5.83
C PRO A 38 15.01 0.39 -5.07
N THR A 39 13.70 0.61 -5.07
CA THR A 39 13.15 1.78 -4.42
C THR A 39 13.60 1.61 -2.99
N GLU A 40 14.54 2.45 -2.55
CA GLU A 40 14.82 2.66 -1.15
C GLU A 40 13.55 3.29 -0.59
N ARG A 41 12.47 2.50 -0.51
CA ARG A 41 11.33 2.85 0.31
C ARG A 41 11.96 3.03 1.67
N ALA A 42 12.03 4.28 2.10
CA ALA A 42 12.46 4.58 3.44
C ALA A 42 11.65 3.66 4.37
N PRO A 43 12.32 3.01 5.34
CA PRO A 43 11.58 2.24 6.33
C PRO A 43 10.46 3.12 6.88
N PRO A 44 9.28 2.55 7.17
CA PRO A 44 8.20 3.32 7.77
C PRO A 44 8.74 4.07 9.00
N PRO A 45 8.26 5.29 9.27
CA PRO A 45 8.69 6.02 10.45
C PRO A 45 8.51 5.13 11.69
N PRO A 46 9.43 5.18 12.66
CA PRO A 46 9.26 4.44 13.91
C PRO A 46 7.88 4.76 14.48
N LEU A 47 7.11 3.71 14.79
CA LEU A 47 5.88 3.88 15.53
C LEU A 47 6.28 4.36 16.93
N GLU A 48 6.16 5.67 17.18
CA GLU A 48 6.13 6.29 18.52
C GLU A 48 4.82 5.91 19.25
N LEU A 49 4.34 4.66 19.09
CA LEU A 49 3.33 4.13 19.97
C LEU A 49 4.05 3.62 21.19
N GLY A 50 4.14 4.49 22.21
CA GLY A 50 4.35 4.05 23.58
C GLY A 50 3.38 2.91 23.83
N TYR A 51 3.91 1.69 24.00
CA TYR A 51 3.10 0.53 24.33
C TYR A 51 2.36 0.84 25.64
N ILE A 52 1.08 1.19 25.54
CA ILE A 52 0.19 1.21 26.69
C ILE A 52 -0.02 -0.27 27.00
N ARG A 53 0.70 -0.78 28.01
CA ARG A 53 0.33 -2.06 28.63
C ARG A 53 -1.06 -1.85 29.24
N GLU A 54 -2.07 -2.38 28.59
CA GLU A 54 -3.42 -2.47 29.16
C GLU A 54 -3.29 -3.31 30.45
N PRO A 55 -3.54 -2.74 31.64
CA PRO A 55 -3.25 -3.42 32.90
C PRO A 55 -4.17 -4.62 33.19
N PHE A 56 -5.19 -4.85 32.37
CA PHE A 56 -6.19 -5.88 32.59
C PHE A 56 -6.35 -6.70 31.32
N TYR A 57 -5.99 -7.98 31.41
CA TYR A 57 -6.30 -8.96 30.37
C TYR A 57 -7.83 -9.12 30.32
N ASP A 58 -8.48 -8.53 29.31
CA ASP A 58 -9.94 -8.70 29.06
C ASP A 58 -10.29 -10.16 28.71
N ASP A 59 -9.27 -10.99 28.44
CA ASP A 59 -9.43 -12.40 28.10
C ASP A 59 -9.34 -13.37 29.29
N THR A 60 -9.16 -12.92 30.54
CA THR A 60 -9.20 -13.83 31.69
C THR A 60 -10.65 -14.07 32.13
N PRO A 61 -11.23 -15.27 31.99
CA PRO A 61 -12.65 -15.49 32.30
C PRO A 61 -12.94 -15.59 33.79
N PHE A 62 -11.95 -15.37 34.66
CA PHE A 62 -12.06 -15.76 36.06
C PHE A 62 -11.21 -14.82 36.93
N GLY A 63 -11.88 -13.90 37.63
CA GLY A 63 -11.29 -13.14 38.72
C GLY A 63 -10.89 -14.05 39.89
N PRO A 64 -10.25 -13.51 40.94
CA PRO A 64 -9.78 -14.29 42.09
C PRO A 64 -10.88 -15.06 42.84
N GLU A 65 -12.15 -14.76 42.56
CA GLU A 65 -13.34 -15.43 43.08
C GLU A 65 -13.51 -16.85 42.53
N ALA A 66 -12.86 -17.20 41.41
CA ALA A 66 -12.99 -18.50 40.75
C ALA A 66 -12.15 -19.63 41.38
N TYR A 67 -11.37 -19.33 42.42
CA TYR A 67 -10.52 -20.29 43.12
C TYR A 67 -10.93 -20.49 44.59
N ALA A 68 -12.13 -20.01 44.96
CA ALA A 68 -12.68 -20.21 46.29
C ALA A 68 -13.57 -21.45 46.34
N GLU A 69 -12.94 -22.63 46.29
CA GLU A 69 -13.47 -23.90 46.83
C GLU A 69 -12.39 -24.63 47.62
#